data_AF-A0A662PGF3-F1
#
_entry.id   AF-A0A662PGF3-F1
#
_cell.length_a   1.000
_cell.length_b   1.000
_cell.length_c   1.000
_cell.angle_alpha   90.00
_cell.angle_beta   90.00
_cell.angle_gamma   90.00
#
_symmetry.space_group_name_H-M   'P 1'
#
loop_
_entity.id
_entity.type
_entity.pdbx_description
1 polymer ?
#
loop_
_entity_poly.entity_id
_entity_poly.type
_entity_poly.pdbx_seq_one_letter_code
_entity_poly.pdbx_strand_id
1 'polypeptide(L)' 'MEEIEVIYENGVFKPVKKVNLKEGSKGKITLVDRKNILLKYFQTIPLSLDQKKIEVLRTESMVR' A
#
# COMPACT_ATOMS: atom_id res chain seq x y z
N MET A 1 9.14 11.35 6.67
CA MET A 1 9.35 9.89 6.66
C MET A 1 9.66 9.52 5.22
N GLU A 2 10.78 8.83 4.99
CA GLU A 2 11.15 8.36 3.66
C GLU A 2 10.65 6.91 3.52
N GLU A 3 9.87 6.63 2.49
CA GLU A 3 9.39 5.28 2.19
C GLU A 3 10.36 4.62 1.20
N ILE A 4 10.77 3.39 1.50
CA ILE A 4 11.69 2.62 0.64
C ILE A 4 10.85 1.61 -0.12
N GLU A 5 10.78 1.78 -1.44
CA GLU A 5 10.18 0.79 -2.32
C GLU A 5 11.11 -0.41 -2.44
N VAL A 6 10.54 -1.60 -2.25
CA VAL A 6 11.25 -2.87 -2.26
C VAL A 6 10.51 -3.91 -3.09
N ILE A 7 11.28 -4.80 -3.71
CA ILE A 7 10.78 -6.01 -4.38
C ILE A 7 11.12 -7.20 -3.48
N TYR A 8 10.14 -8.07 -3.23
CA TYR A 8 10.35 -9.30 -2.49
C TYR A 8 10.71 -10.43 -3.45
N GLU A 9 11.92 -10.98 -3.32
CA GLU A 9 12.41 -12.10 -4.12
C GLU A 9 13.14 -13.10 -3.23
N ASN A 10 12.73 -14.36 -3.25
CA ASN A 10 13.41 -15.48 -2.57
C ASN A 10 13.69 -15.22 -1.08
N GLY A 11 12.77 -14.59 -0.35
CA GLY A 11 12.94 -14.31 1.09
C GLY A 11 13.66 -12.99 1.40
N VAL A 12 14.06 -12.21 0.40
CA VAL A 12 14.82 -10.97 0.58
C VAL A 12 14.05 -9.78 0.00
N PHE A 13 13.96 -8.70 0.78
CA PHE A 13 13.44 -7.41 0.33
C PHE A 13 14.57 -6.59 -0.31
N LYS A 14 14.57 -6.51 -1.64
CA LYS A 14 15.57 -5.77 -2.41
C LYS A 14 15.07 -4.35 -2.67
N PRO A 15 15.79 -3.30 -2.26
CA PRO A 15 15.36 -1.94 -2.52
C PRO A 15 15.49 -1.60 -4.00
N VAL A 16 14.50 -0.89 -4.54
CA VAL A 16 14.49 -0.46 -5.95
C VAL A 16 15.55 0.62 -6.20
N LYS A 17 15.85 1.42 -5.17
CA LYS A 17 16.88 2.46 -5.19
C LYS A 17 17.96 2.17 -4.15
N LYS A 18 19.19 2.62 -4.40
CA LYS A 18 20.29 2.50 -3.43
C LYS A 18 19.94 3.26 -2.15
N VAL A 19 20.02 2.56 -1.02
CA VAL A 19 19.78 3.10 0.32
C VAL A 19 21.05 2.97 1.16
N ASN A 20 21.34 4.00 1.95
CA ASN A 20 22.50 4.02 2.85
C ASN A 20 22.04 3.81 4.30
N LEU A 21 21.68 2.56 4.62
CA LEU A 21 21.30 2.16 5.98
C LEU A 21 22.47 1.43 6.65
N LYS A 22 22.63 1.64 7.96
CA LYS A 22 23.62 0.91 8.75
C LYS A 22 23.22 -0.57 8.85
N GLU A 23 24.20 -1.46 8.87
CA GLU A 23 23.94 -2.87 9.12
C GLU A 23 23.24 -3.07 10.47
N GLY A 24 22.28 -4.01 10.53
CA GLY A 24 21.45 -4.24 11.72
C GLY A 24 20.31 -3.24 11.93
N SER A 25 20.09 -2.30 11.00
CA SER A 25 18.94 -1.38 11.05
C SER A 25 17.62 -2.14 11.03
N LYS A 26 16.74 -1.87 12.01
CA LYS A 26 15.40 -2.46 12.08
C LYS A 26 14.43 -1.62 11.24
N GLY A 27 13.72 -2.26 10.32
CA GLY A 27 12.65 -1.65 9.53
C GLY A 27 11.30 -2.29 9.81
N LYS A 28 10.22 -1.52 9.61
CA LYS A 28 8.85 -2.06 9.59
C LYS A 28 8.38 -2.12 8.15
N ILE A 29 8.00 -3.31 7.70
CA ILE A 29 7.49 -3.52 6.34
C ILE A 29 5.99 -3.36 6.36
N THR A 30 5.47 -2.55 5.43
CA THR A 30 4.04 -2.40 5.21
C THR A 30 3.74 -2.87 3.81
N LEU A 31 2.99 -3.96 3.66
CA LEU A 31 2.52 -4.41 2.36
C LEU A 31 1.32 -3.56 1.95
N VAL A 32 1.46 -2.84 0.85
CA VAL A 32 0.44 -1.92 0.37
C VAL A 32 -0.24 -2.52 -0.85
N ASP A 33 -1.35 -3.22 -0.63
CA ASP A 33 -2.21 -3.67 -1.73
C ASP A 33 -3.04 -2.50 -2.27
N ARG A 34 -3.28 -2.47 -3.60
CA ARG A 34 -4.12 -1.44 -4.24
C ARG A 34 -5.51 -1.29 -3.59
N LYS A 35 -6.06 -2.38 -3.02
CA LYS A 35 -7.31 -2.35 -2.24
C LYS A 35 -7.18 -1.70 -0.85
N ASN A 36 -6.02 -1.83 -0.21
CA ASN A 36 -5.78 -1.33 1.17
C ASN A 36 -5.28 0.12 1.22
N ILE A 37 -4.83 0.68 0.09
CA ILE A 37 -4.49 2.11 -0.04
C ILE A 37 -5.68 2.98 0.35
N LEU A 38 -6.86 2.68 -0.21
CA LEU A 38 -8.09 3.42 0.09
C LEU A 38 -8.38 3.42 1.60
N LEU A 39 -8.29 2.28 2.28
CA LEU A 39 -8.54 2.20 3.72
C LEU A 39 -7.58 3.05 4.58
N LYS A 40 -6.31 3.19 4.18
CA LYS A 40 -5.32 4.03 4.89
C LYS A 40 -5.62 5.52 4.73
N TYR A 41 -6.06 5.95 3.54
CA TYR A 41 -6.42 7.36 3.27
C TYR A 41 -7.84 7.73 3.74
N PHE A 42 -8.76 6.76 3.82
CA PHE A 42 -10.16 6.98 4.18
C PHE A 42 -10.44 6.88 5.69
N GLN A 43 -9.42 6.87 6.57
CA GLN A 43 -9.60 6.95 8.03
C GLN A 43 -10.41 8.19 8.48
N THR A 44 -10.60 9.18 7.59
CA THR A 44 -11.34 10.42 7.86
C THR A 44 -12.80 10.37 7.41
N ILE A 45 -13.23 9.38 6.62
CA ILE A 45 -14.63 9.30 6.21
C ILE A 45 -15.33 8.27 7.09
N PRO A 46 -16.33 8.65 7.90
CA PRO A 46 -17.12 7.66 8.63
C PRO A 46 -17.66 6.65 7.61
N LEU A 47 -17.50 5.37 7.96
CA LEU A 47 -17.81 4.19 7.15
C LEU A 47 -19.33 4.02 6.95
N SER A 48 -20.04 5.10 6.63
CA SER A 48 -21.44 5.16 6.26
C SER A 48 -21.64 5.51 4.78
N LEU A 49 -20.57 5.59 3.99
CA LEU A 49 -20.66 5.59 2.53
C LEU A 49 -20.99 4.17 2.05
N ASP A 50 -22.29 3.89 2.21
CA ASP A 50 -23.13 2.94 1.49
C ASP A 50 -22.35 2.03 0.54
N GLN A 51 -22.19 0.76 0.93
CA GLN A 51 -21.38 -0.27 0.27
C GLN A 51 -21.67 -0.36 -1.24
N LYS A 52 -22.90 -0.02 -1.65
CA LYS A 52 -23.34 0.14 -3.05
C LYS A 52 -22.47 1.09 -3.87
N LYS A 53 -22.03 2.22 -3.30
CA LYS A 53 -21.27 3.25 -4.01
C LYS A 53 -19.82 2.82 -4.28
N ILE A 54 -19.25 2.02 -3.37
CA ILE A 54 -17.92 1.43 -3.52
C ILE A 54 -17.93 0.36 -4.62
N GLU A 55 -19.01 -0.43 -4.70
CA GLU A 55 -19.16 -1.48 -5.71
C GLU A 55 -19.32 -0.92 -7.14
N VAL A 56 -20.05 0.19 -7.30
CA VAL A 56 -20.17 0.90 -8.58
C VAL A 56 -18.80 1.43 -9.05
N LEU A 57 -18.06 2.12 -8.18
CA LEU A 57 -16.71 2.64 -8.51
C LEU A 57 -15.70 1.52 -8.84
N ARG A 58 -15.84 0.38 -8.16
CA ARG A 58 -15.03 -0.82 -8.42
C ARG A 58 -15.36 -1.46 -9.77
N THR A 59 -16.61 -1.37 -10.21
CA THR A 59 -17.05 -1.91 -11.51
C THR A 59 -16.59 -1.01 -12.65
N GLU A 60 -16.72 0.31 -12.51
CA GLU A 60 -16.28 1.29 -13.53
C GLU A 60 -14.76 1.27 -13.77
N SER A 61 -13.96 0.98 -12.75
CA SER A 61 -12.49 0.90 -12.86
C SER A 61 -11.97 -0.41 -13.47
N MET A 62 -12.81 -1.44 -13.57
CA MET A 62 -12.46 -2.73 -14.20
C MET A 62 -12.83 -2.82 -15.68
N VAL A 63 -13.61 -1.86 -16.21
CA VAL A 63 -14.10 -1.85 -17.61
C VAL A 63 -13.28 -0.87 -18.49
N ARG A 64 -12.10 -0.45 -18.03
CA ARG A 64 -11.17 0.42 -18.78
C ARG A 64 -9.92 -0.32 -19.23
#